data_AF-X0VIR5-F1
#
_entry.id   AF-X0VIR5-F1
#
_cell.length_a   1.000
_cell.length_b   1.000
_cell.length_c   1.000
_cell.angle_alpha   90.00
_cell.angle_beta   90.00
_cell.angle_gamma   90.00
#
_symmetry.space_group_name_H-M   'P 1'
#
loop_
_entity.id
_entity.type
_entity.pdbx_description
1 polymer ?
#
loop_
_entity_poly.entity_id
_entity_poly.type
_entity_poly.pdbx_seq_one_letter_code
_entity_poly.pdbx_strand_id
1 'polypeptide(L)'
;VFALSEEFGPQHGPFLPTAEWGLGSLHGTFAMCGPGIKKGVELERNVWCLDMIPTLCYLAGWPMPRDAEGAIIFQALEDPDPR
;
A
#
# COMPACT_ATOMS: atom_id res chain seq x y z
N VAL A 1 -4.38 14.94 -20.49
CA VAL A 1 -4.47 13.48 -20.24
C VAL A 1 -3.12 13.04 -19.72
N PHE A 2 -3.07 12.43 -18.53
CA PHE A 2 -1.81 12.07 -17.87
C PHE A 2 -1.21 10.81 -18.49
N ALA A 3 -2.00 9.76 -18.74
CA ALA A 3 -1.63 8.53 -19.44
C ALA A 3 -2.75 8.13 -20.44
N LEU A 4 -2.39 7.61 -21.63
CA LEU A 4 -3.34 7.16 -22.67
C LEU A 4 -3.27 5.65 -22.93
N SER A 5 -2.06 5.09 -22.92
CA SER A 5 -1.79 3.67 -23.12
C SER A 5 -0.43 3.31 -22.52
N GLU A 6 -0.20 2.02 -22.27
CA GLU A 6 1.03 1.49 -21.68
C GLU A 6 2.25 1.71 -22.59
N GLU A 7 2.04 1.83 -23.90
CA GLU A 7 3.07 1.98 -24.93
C GLU A 7 3.56 3.43 -25.12
N PHE A 8 2.95 4.41 -24.45
CA PHE A 8 3.28 5.83 -24.62
C PHE A 8 4.52 6.24 -23.80
N GLY A 9 5.72 6.22 -24.40
CA GLY A 9 7.01 6.66 -23.78
C GLY A 9 7.64 7.87 -24.51
N PRO A 10 8.67 8.59 -23.97
CA PRO A 10 9.48 8.43 -22.75
C PRO A 10 9.40 9.68 -21.84
N GLN A 11 8.31 9.86 -21.09
CA GLN A 11 8.17 11.00 -20.17
C GLN A 11 8.00 10.48 -18.73
N HIS A 12 8.26 11.30 -17.72
CA HIS A 12 7.98 10.94 -16.33
C HIS A 12 6.50 11.18 -16.03
N GLY A 13 5.79 10.15 -15.57
CA GLY A 13 4.38 10.25 -15.18
C GLY A 13 3.31 9.76 -16.18
N PRO A 14 3.52 9.55 -17.49
CA PRO A 14 2.43 9.16 -18.38
C PRO A 14 2.17 7.65 -18.42
N PHE A 15 2.76 6.89 -17.51
CA PHE A 15 2.53 5.46 -17.42
C PHE A 15 1.39 5.16 -16.46
N LEU A 16 0.54 4.20 -16.81
CA LEU A 16 -0.48 3.72 -15.89
C LEU A 16 0.23 3.07 -14.69
N PRO A 17 -0.07 3.47 -13.44
CA PRO A 17 0.63 2.98 -12.24
C PRO A 17 0.34 1.51 -11.90
N THR A 18 -0.45 0.84 -12.73
CA THR A 18 -0.78 -0.59 -12.64
C THR A 18 -0.42 -1.32 -13.94
N ALA A 19 0.30 -0.67 -14.86
CA ALA A 19 0.72 -1.32 -16.10
C ALA A 19 1.71 -2.45 -15.82
N GLU A 20 1.63 -3.50 -16.62
CA GLU A 20 2.59 -4.59 -16.62
C GLU A 20 3.18 -4.74 -18.03
N TRP A 21 4.49 -4.87 -18.12
CA TRP A 21 5.16 -5.05 -19.41
C TRP A 21 6.32 -6.02 -19.29
N GLY A 22 6.20 -7.16 -19.99
CA GLY A 22 7.22 -8.20 -19.98
C GLY A 22 7.35 -8.80 -18.59
N LEU A 23 8.51 -8.61 -17.96
CA LEU A 23 8.79 -9.05 -16.58
C LEU A 23 8.59 -7.94 -15.54
N GLY A 24 8.29 -6.72 -15.98
CA GLY A 24 8.13 -5.55 -15.09
C GLY A 24 6.67 -5.25 -14.79
N SER A 25 6.42 -4.76 -13.59
CA SER A 25 5.12 -4.21 -13.17
C SER A 25 5.35 -2.82 -12.57
N LEU A 26 4.45 -1.88 -12.87
CA LEU A 26 4.45 -0.55 -12.27
C LEU A 26 3.63 -0.49 -10.97
N HIS A 27 2.99 -1.59 -10.57
CA HIS A 27 2.34 -1.69 -9.27
C HIS A 27 3.32 -1.36 -8.16
N GLY A 28 2.85 -0.59 -7.17
CA GLY A 28 3.63 -0.30 -5.98
C GLY A 28 3.94 -1.59 -5.21
N THR A 29 5.21 -1.81 -4.88
CA THR A 29 5.61 -2.88 -3.97
C THR A 29 5.41 -2.44 -2.52
N PHE A 30 4.68 -3.24 -1.74
CA PHE A 30 4.46 -3.01 -0.32
C PHE A 30 5.05 -4.15 0.51
N ALA A 31 5.82 -3.79 1.55
CA ALA A 31 6.39 -4.75 2.49
C ALA A 31 6.46 -4.13 3.89
N MET A 32 6.21 -4.95 4.91
CA MET A 32 6.30 -4.55 6.32
C MET A 32 7.17 -5.54 7.08
N CYS A 33 7.95 -5.03 8.04
CA CYS A 33 8.74 -5.84 8.96
C CYS A 33 8.96 -5.06 10.26
N GLY A 34 8.81 -5.71 11.40
CA GLY A 34 9.02 -5.09 12.70
C GLY A 34 8.18 -5.73 13.80
N PRO A 35 8.23 -5.16 15.02
CA PRO A 35 7.39 -5.59 16.14
C PRO A 35 5.90 -5.53 15.77
N GLY A 36 5.16 -6.60 16.08
CA GLY A 36 3.72 -6.70 15.83
C GLY A 36 3.32 -6.97 14.38
N ILE A 37 4.27 -7.16 13.47
CA ILE A 37 4.02 -7.50 12.05
C ILE A 37 4.14 -9.01 11.85
N LYS A 38 3.14 -9.63 11.22
CA LYS A 38 3.15 -11.04 10.86
C LYS A 38 4.31 -11.36 9.93
N LYS A 39 4.96 -12.50 10.18
CA LYS A 39 6.09 -12.99 9.38
C LYS A 39 5.64 -13.99 8.33
N GLY A 40 6.25 -13.91 7.15
CA GLY A 40 6.07 -14.90 6.08
C GLY A 40 4.65 -14.98 5.52
N VAL A 41 3.90 -13.87 5.60
CA VAL A 41 2.56 -13.77 5.03
C VAL A 41 2.58 -12.91 3.78
N GLU A 42 1.81 -13.34 2.78
CA GLU A 42 1.45 -12.55 1.62
C GLU A 42 0.02 -12.06 1.80
N LEU A 43 -0.24 -10.79 1.47
CA LEU A 43 -1.57 -10.19 1.65
C LEU A 43 -2.37 -10.33 0.35
N GLU A 44 -3.53 -10.99 0.42
CA GLU A 44 -4.44 -11.16 -0.73
C GLU A 44 -5.21 -9.87 -1.10
N ARG A 45 -5.23 -8.87 -0.21
CA ARG A 45 -5.94 -7.59 -0.46
C ARG A 45 -5.03 -6.57 -1.15
N ASN A 46 -5.61 -5.75 -2.03
CA ASN A 46 -4.94 -4.54 -2.50
C ASN A 46 -4.64 -3.61 -1.32
N VAL A 47 -3.40 -3.18 -1.15
CA VAL A 47 -2.98 -2.15 -0.19
C VAL A 47 -2.83 -0.83 -0.92
N TRP A 48 -3.54 0.19 -0.46
CA TRP A 48 -3.47 1.54 -1.04
C TRP A 48 -2.46 2.38 -0.26
N CYS A 49 -1.84 3.36 -0.92
CA CYS A 49 -0.90 4.28 -0.26
C CYS A 49 -1.52 5.01 0.94
N LEU A 50 -2.84 5.25 0.91
CA LEU A 50 -3.57 5.92 1.98
C LEU A 50 -3.66 5.07 3.27
N ASP A 51 -3.51 3.75 3.17
CA ASP A 51 -3.59 2.83 4.31
C ASP A 51 -2.35 2.86 5.21
N MET A 52 -1.24 3.43 4.70
CA MET A 52 0.03 3.43 5.42
C MET A 52 -0.05 4.21 6.73
N ILE A 53 -0.57 5.44 6.68
CA ILE A 53 -0.58 6.33 7.85
C ILE A 53 -1.52 5.81 8.95
N PRO A 54 -2.77 5.40 8.67
CA PRO A 54 -3.63 4.78 9.68
C PRO A 54 -2.98 3.55 10.34
N THR A 55 -2.33 2.70 9.54
CA THR A 55 -1.65 1.51 10.06
C THR A 55 -0.48 1.87 10.98
N LEU A 56 0.33 2.86 10.61
CA LEU A 56 1.43 3.34 11.44
C LEU A 56 0.94 3.99 12.74
N CYS A 57 -0.11 4.82 12.68
CA CYS A 57 -0.69 5.41 13.87
C CYS A 57 -1.20 4.34 14.84
N TYR A 58 -1.89 3.32 14.31
CA TYR A 58 -2.35 2.19 15.11
C TYR A 58 -1.20 1.46 15.80
N LEU A 59 -0.14 1.10 15.04
CA LEU A 59 1.03 0.40 15.58
C LEU A 59 1.79 1.23 16.63
N ALA A 60 1.86 2.54 16.46
CA ALA A 60 2.56 3.43 17.36
C ALA A 60 1.71 3.89 18.56
N GLY A 61 0.41 3.53 18.61
CA GLY A 61 -0.52 4.06 19.60
C GLY A 61 -0.73 5.57 19.49
N TRP A 62 -0.58 6.13 18.28
CA TRP A 62 -0.76 7.55 17.99
C TRP A 62 -2.22 7.87 17.65
N PRO A 63 -2.64 9.14 17.83
CA PRO A 63 -3.96 9.56 17.37
C PRO A 63 -4.12 9.35 15.86
N MET A 64 -5.27 8.84 15.47
CA MET A 64 -5.65 8.73 14.07
C MET A 64 -5.81 10.14 13.47
N PRO A 65 -5.29 10.42 12.25
CA PRO A 65 -5.59 11.67 11.57
C PRO A 65 -7.11 11.82 11.41
N ARG A 66 -7.64 13.01 11.73
CA ARG A 66 -9.08 13.30 11.71
C ARG A 66 -9.74 12.93 10.37
N ASP A 67 -9.03 13.20 9.28
CA ASP A 67 -9.52 13.09 7.91
C ASP A 67 -8.87 11.88 7.19
N ALA A 68 -8.51 10.83 7.92
CA ALA A 68 -7.94 9.61 7.34
C ALA A 68 -8.99 8.86 6.49
N GLU A 69 -8.66 8.60 5.22
CA GLU A 69 -9.51 7.83 4.30
C GLU A 69 -9.07 6.36 4.14
N GLY A 70 -7.80 6.07 4.45
CA GLY A 70 -7.25 4.71 4.38
C GLY A 70 -7.66 3.83 5.55
N ALA A 71 -7.56 2.52 5.36
CA ALA A 71 -7.82 1.52 6.38
C ALA A 71 -6.54 1.10 7.11
N ILE A 72 -6.70 0.59 8.34
CA ILE A 72 -5.63 -0.13 9.04
C ILE A 72 -5.47 -1.51 8.39
N ILE A 73 -4.25 -1.92 8.09
CA ILE A 73 -3.94 -3.21 7.46
C ILE A 73 -3.84 -4.31 8.54
N PHE A 74 -4.96 -4.63 9.20
CA PHE A 74 -5.00 -5.62 10.28
C PHE A 74 -4.52 -7.01 9.86
N GLN A 75 -4.66 -7.37 8.58
CA GLN A 75 -4.17 -8.63 8.03
C GLN A 75 -2.65 -8.77 8.16
N ALA A 76 -1.91 -7.66 8.20
CA ALA A 76 -0.46 -7.64 8.37
C ALA A 76 0.00 -7.76 9.83
N LEU A 77 -0.91 -7.70 10.81
CA LEU A 77 -0.57 -7.59 12.24
C LEU A 77 -0.71 -8.93 12.97
N GLU A 78 0.21 -9.23 13.90
CA GLU A 78 0.23 -10.50 14.66
C GLU A 78 -1.01 -10.68 15.55
N ASP A 79 -1.36 -9.64 16.32
CA ASP A 79 -2.49 -9.63 17.24
C ASP A 79 -3.25 -8.29 17.16
N PRO A 80 -4.12 -8.11 16.16
CA PRO A 80 -4.88 -6.87 16.00
C PRO A 80 -6.00 -6.79 17.04
N ASP A 81 -5.98 -5.74 17.87
CA ASP A 81 -7.09 -5.38 18.76
C ASP A 81 -8.18 -4.65 17.94
N PRO A 82 -9.39 -5.21 17.82
CA PRO A 82 -10.46 -4.61 17.03
C PRO A 82 -11.21 -3.49 17.76
N ARG A 83 -10.80 -3.11 18.98
CA ARG A 83 -11.50 -2.14 19.83
C ARG A 83 -11.34 -0.68 19.39
#